data_AF-A0A926H3L2-F1
#
_entry.id   AF-A0A926H3L2-F1
#
_cell.length_a   1.000
_cell.length_b   1.000
_cell.length_c   1.000
_cell.angle_alpha   90.00
_cell.angle_beta   90.00
_cell.angle_gamma   90.00
#
_symmetry.space_group_name_H-M   'P 1'
#
loop_
_entity.id
_entity.type
_entity.pdbx_description
1 polymer ?
#
loop_
_entity_poly.entity_id
_entity_poly.type
_entity_poly.pdbx_seq_one_letter_code
_entity_poly.pdbx_strand_id
1 'polypeptide(L)'
;EHSQEASISINEVVVVDNHVFKVISCNMDGSVLRLAYEGYQKNREGGMLDNKIPVLTGKSLTNDDTISINKLVSAGNYVLLDFWGSWCAPCIRSMPNLKLLADRVEAGKVKLVGVDYEYSSNGQQSAKEYLTKNKINWRQVAELSTAQTDKSFPTRMSVKNYPTFILINPDGKIIAREIGEDGLLRIESQLNKLGLLNKL
;
A
#
# COMPACT_ATOMS: atom_id res chain seq x y z
N GLU A 1 -3.98 -19.75 25.91
CA GLU A 1 -4.20 -19.35 24.50
C GLU A 1 -4.36 -17.83 24.46
N HIS A 2 -3.56 -17.11 23.67
CA HIS A 2 -3.75 -15.68 23.46
C HIS A 2 -4.65 -15.49 22.24
N SER A 3 -5.96 -15.46 22.46
CA SER A 3 -6.89 -14.97 21.44
C SER A 3 -6.65 -13.46 21.29
N GLN A 4 -6.08 -13.04 20.17
CA GLN A 4 -6.14 -11.64 19.76
C GLN A 4 -7.61 -11.31 19.53
N GLU A 5 -8.20 -10.52 20.42
CA GLU A 5 -9.55 -9.98 20.20
C GLU A 5 -9.47 -8.95 19.06
N ALA A 6 -9.92 -9.36 17.88
CA ALA A 6 -10.13 -8.45 16.76
C ALA A 6 -11.52 -7.84 16.87
N SER A 7 -11.60 -6.52 17.03
CA SER A 7 -12.87 -5.79 16.99
C SER A 7 -13.31 -5.59 15.54
N ILE A 8 -14.55 -5.96 15.20
CA ILE A 8 -15.12 -5.83 13.85
C ILE A 8 -16.04 -4.60 13.78
N SER A 9 -15.91 -3.79 12.74
CA SER A 9 -16.73 -2.59 12.48
C SER A 9 -17.78 -2.81 11.39
N ILE A 10 -18.90 -2.07 11.46
CA ILE A 10 -19.84 -1.99 10.33
C ILE A 10 -19.10 -1.42 9.11
N ASN A 11 -19.39 -1.98 7.93
CA ASN A 11 -18.71 -1.76 6.65
C ASN A 11 -17.30 -2.36 6.51
N GLU A 12 -16.80 -3.06 7.52
CA GLU A 12 -15.54 -3.80 7.41
C GLU A 12 -15.67 -4.97 6.41
N VAL A 13 -14.57 -5.29 5.75
CA VAL A 13 -14.52 -6.35 4.73
C VAL A 13 -14.01 -7.64 5.36
N VAL A 14 -14.84 -8.67 5.31
CA VAL A 14 -14.51 -10.04 5.71
C VAL A 14 -14.31 -10.88 4.46
N VAL A 15 -13.37 -11.83 4.50
CA VAL A 15 -13.10 -12.70 3.35
C VAL A 15 -13.01 -14.14 3.80
N VAL A 16 -13.73 -15.01 3.09
CA VAL A 16 -13.67 -16.47 3.23
C VAL A 16 -13.42 -17.08 1.86
N ASP A 17 -12.33 -17.82 1.65
CA ASP A 17 -12.03 -18.57 0.41
C ASP A 17 -12.25 -17.78 -0.90
N ASN A 18 -11.74 -16.54 -0.97
CA ASN A 18 -11.88 -15.58 -2.09
C ASN A 18 -13.29 -14.99 -2.31
N HIS A 19 -14.24 -15.31 -1.45
CA HIS A 19 -15.52 -14.64 -1.36
C HIS A 19 -15.39 -13.41 -0.46
N VAL A 20 -15.81 -12.26 -0.98
CA VAL A 20 -15.75 -10.98 -0.26
C VAL A 20 -17.11 -10.70 0.35
N PHE A 21 -17.07 -10.29 1.62
CA PHE A 21 -18.23 -9.93 2.39
C PHE A 21 -18.05 -8.57 3.03
N LYS A 22 -19.13 -7.81 3.16
CA LYS A 22 -19.15 -6.57 3.91
C LYS A 22 -19.99 -6.76 5.18
N VAL A 23 -19.48 -6.34 6.32
CA VAL A 23 -20.23 -6.35 7.58
C VAL A 23 -21.35 -5.33 7.47
N ILE A 24 -22.60 -5.80 7.48
CA ILE A 24 -23.77 -4.93 7.38
C ILE A 24 -24.45 -4.71 8.73
N SER A 25 -24.37 -5.68 9.64
CA SER A 25 -24.85 -5.52 11.01
C SER A 25 -24.20 -6.55 11.94
N CYS A 26 -24.04 -6.19 13.20
CA CYS A 26 -23.80 -7.12 14.30
C CYS A 26 -24.89 -6.90 15.34
N ASN A 27 -25.44 -7.96 15.95
CA ASN A 27 -26.33 -7.80 17.10
C ASN A 27 -25.51 -7.44 18.36
N MET A 28 -26.19 -6.87 19.36
CA MET A 28 -25.50 -6.30 20.52
C MET A 28 -24.81 -7.34 21.42
N ASP A 29 -25.27 -8.59 21.39
CA ASP A 29 -24.64 -9.69 22.12
C ASP A 29 -23.51 -10.39 21.33
N GLY A 30 -23.25 -9.93 20.09
CA GLY A 30 -22.21 -10.47 19.23
C GLY A 30 -22.48 -11.87 18.66
N SER A 31 -23.63 -12.47 18.93
CA SER A 31 -23.96 -13.84 18.48
C SER A 31 -24.30 -13.94 16.99
N VAL A 32 -24.61 -12.82 16.33
CA VAL A 32 -25.01 -12.77 14.93
C VAL A 32 -24.31 -11.63 14.21
N LEU A 33 -23.43 -12.01 13.29
CA LEU A 33 -22.86 -11.14 12.26
C LEU A 33 -23.61 -11.33 10.95
N ARG A 34 -24.11 -10.25 10.36
CA ARG A 34 -24.67 -10.28 8.99
C ARG A 34 -23.67 -9.71 8.01
N LEU A 35 -23.54 -10.40 6.90
CA LEU A 35 -22.59 -10.14 5.83
C LEU A 35 -23.35 -9.95 4.52
N ALA A 36 -23.06 -8.87 3.79
CA ALA A 36 -23.46 -8.74 2.39
C ALA A 36 -22.39 -9.37 1.52
N TYR A 37 -22.78 -10.27 0.61
CA TYR A 37 -21.86 -10.86 -0.35
C TYR A 37 -21.57 -9.87 -1.48
N GLU A 38 -20.30 -9.54 -1.66
CA GLU A 38 -19.82 -8.55 -2.63
C GLU A 38 -19.23 -9.22 -3.88
N GLY A 39 -19.07 -10.55 -3.89
CA GLY A 39 -18.63 -11.32 -5.04
C GLY A 39 -17.40 -12.20 -4.81
N TYR A 40 -17.02 -12.93 -5.86
CA TYR A 40 -15.87 -13.84 -5.89
C TYR A 40 -14.69 -13.17 -6.58
N GLN A 41 -13.52 -13.17 -5.95
CA GLN A 41 -12.30 -12.56 -6.49
C GLN A 41 -11.32 -13.65 -6.96
N LYS A 42 -11.33 -13.93 -8.27
CA LYS A 42 -10.68 -15.12 -8.87
C LYS A 42 -9.15 -15.18 -8.75
N ASN A 43 -8.47 -14.12 -8.35
CA ASN A 43 -7.01 -14.07 -8.20
C ASN A 43 -6.63 -13.25 -6.97
N ARG A 44 -6.00 -13.87 -5.97
CA ARG A 44 -5.53 -13.19 -4.75
C ARG A 44 -4.07 -13.47 -4.40
N GLU A 45 -3.24 -13.84 -5.36
CA GLU A 45 -1.82 -13.53 -5.24
C GLU A 45 -1.66 -12.02 -5.43
N GLY A 46 -1.37 -11.31 -4.33
CA GLY A 46 -1.22 -9.86 -4.31
C GLY A 46 -2.45 -9.08 -3.88
N GLY A 47 -2.28 -8.34 -2.79
CA GLY A 47 -3.17 -7.26 -2.37
C GLY A 47 -3.79 -7.43 -0.98
N MET A 48 -3.96 -8.66 -0.49
CA MET A 48 -4.54 -8.92 0.83
C MET A 48 -3.51 -8.99 1.94
N LEU A 49 -3.91 -8.65 3.17
CA LEU A 49 -3.13 -8.98 4.37
C LEU A 49 -2.76 -10.48 4.38
N ASP A 50 -1.55 -10.77 4.84
CA ASP A 50 -0.89 -12.07 4.94
C ASP A 50 -0.62 -12.83 3.63
N ASN A 51 -1.08 -12.31 2.49
CA ASN A 51 -0.77 -12.89 1.19
C ASN A 51 0.62 -12.45 0.72
N LYS A 52 1.31 -13.37 0.01
CA LYS A 52 2.53 -13.01 -0.73
C LYS A 52 2.19 -12.04 -1.87
N ILE A 53 3.07 -11.07 -2.07
CA ILE A 53 3.01 -10.18 -3.22
C ILE A 53 3.25 -10.97 -4.51
N PRO A 54 2.67 -10.55 -5.65
CA PRO A 54 2.99 -11.12 -6.94
C PRO A 54 4.35 -10.58 -7.39
N VAL A 55 4.84 -10.99 -8.56
CA VAL A 55 6.13 -10.50 -9.12
C VAL A 55 6.05 -9.04 -9.57
N LEU A 56 6.27 -8.07 -8.69
CA LEU A 56 6.18 -6.65 -8.97
C LEU A 56 7.53 -6.09 -9.44
N THR A 57 7.59 -5.75 -10.72
CA THR A 57 8.77 -5.13 -11.35
C THR A 57 8.29 -4.03 -12.29
N GLY A 58 8.83 -2.83 -12.14
CA GLY A 58 8.43 -1.65 -12.92
C GLY A 58 9.62 -0.73 -13.22
N LYS A 59 9.45 0.17 -14.19
CA LYS A 59 10.46 1.16 -14.52
C LYS A 59 10.51 2.24 -13.44
N SER A 60 11.70 2.73 -13.16
CA SER A 60 11.89 3.90 -12.32
C SER A 60 11.35 5.15 -13.02
N LEU A 61 10.77 6.06 -12.25
CA LEU A 61 10.30 7.36 -12.73
C LEU A 61 11.47 8.35 -12.93
N THR A 62 12.50 8.24 -12.11
CA THR A 62 13.56 9.26 -12.00
C THR A 62 14.84 8.89 -12.75
N ASN A 63 14.98 7.65 -13.20
CA ASN A 63 16.13 7.17 -13.98
C ASN A 63 15.72 5.98 -14.87
N ASP A 64 16.66 5.43 -15.64
CA ASP A 64 16.41 4.30 -16.54
C ASP A 64 16.47 2.92 -15.84
N ASP A 65 16.53 2.88 -14.51
CA ASP A 65 16.60 1.64 -13.75
C ASP A 65 15.25 0.91 -13.71
N THR A 66 15.32 -0.38 -13.42
CA THR A 66 14.16 -1.21 -13.09
C THR A 66 14.10 -1.47 -11.59
N ILE A 67 12.95 -1.23 -10.98
CA ILE A 67 12.68 -1.48 -9.57
C ILE A 67 11.91 -2.80 -9.44
N SER A 68 12.48 -3.77 -8.74
CA SER A 68 11.79 -5.03 -8.38
C SER A 68 11.52 -5.08 -6.88
N ILE A 69 10.24 -5.12 -6.51
CA ILE A 69 9.82 -5.20 -5.10
C ILE A 69 10.19 -6.55 -4.52
N ASN A 70 10.02 -7.64 -5.29
CA ASN A 70 10.40 -9.00 -4.87
C ASN A 70 11.88 -9.09 -4.54
N LYS A 71 12.75 -8.42 -5.31
CA LYS A 71 14.19 -8.35 -5.01
C LYS A 71 14.46 -7.63 -3.69
N LEU A 72 13.79 -6.50 -3.44
CA LEU A 72 13.95 -5.75 -2.19
C LEU A 72 13.56 -6.59 -0.96
N VAL A 73 12.41 -7.27 -1.00
CA VAL A 73 11.98 -8.12 0.13
C VAL A 73 12.90 -9.34 0.30
N SER A 74 13.32 -9.98 -0.80
CA SER A 74 14.26 -11.12 -0.75
C SER A 74 15.64 -10.75 -0.20
N ALA A 75 16.00 -9.46 -0.25
CA ALA A 75 17.20 -8.92 0.36
C ALA A 75 17.03 -8.56 1.85
N GLY A 76 15.96 -9.05 2.50
CA GLY A 76 15.71 -8.87 3.93
C GLY A 76 15.01 -7.57 4.32
N ASN A 77 14.50 -6.80 3.35
CA ASN A 77 13.90 -5.50 3.63
C ASN A 77 12.39 -5.59 3.83
N TYR A 78 11.87 -4.78 4.74
CA TYR A 78 10.50 -4.31 4.68
C TYR A 78 10.36 -3.30 3.53
N VAL A 79 9.24 -3.34 2.82
CA VAL A 79 8.94 -2.38 1.76
C VAL A 79 7.63 -1.68 2.06
N LEU A 80 7.66 -0.35 2.15
CA LEU A 80 6.47 0.48 2.21
C LEU A 80 6.17 1.01 0.81
N LEU A 81 5.08 0.54 0.22
CA LEU A 81 4.55 1.07 -1.03
C LEU A 81 3.61 2.24 -0.75
N ASP A 82 3.79 3.34 -1.47
CA ASP A 82 2.89 4.50 -1.51
C ASP A 82 2.31 4.61 -2.92
N PHE A 83 1.04 4.24 -3.09
CA PHE A 83 0.33 4.40 -4.36
C PHE A 83 -0.22 5.82 -4.43
N TRP A 84 0.29 6.61 -5.37
CA TRP A 84 -0.03 8.03 -5.49
C TRP A 84 -0.08 8.48 -6.96
N GLY A 85 -0.37 9.76 -7.18
CA GLY A 85 -0.24 10.40 -8.49
C GLY A 85 -0.26 11.92 -8.33
N SER A 86 0.31 12.65 -9.28
CA SER A 86 0.40 14.11 -9.25
C SER A 86 -0.97 14.82 -9.26
N TRP A 87 -1.99 14.16 -9.83
CA TRP A 87 -3.38 14.60 -9.87
C TRP A 87 -4.15 14.33 -8.57
N CYS A 88 -3.60 13.51 -7.66
CA CYS A 88 -4.27 13.05 -6.45
C CYS A 88 -4.07 14.05 -5.30
N ALA A 89 -4.99 15.00 -5.13
CA ALA A 89 -4.88 16.00 -4.05
C ALA A 89 -4.70 15.42 -2.63
N PRO A 90 -5.40 14.34 -2.21
CA PRO A 90 -5.13 13.70 -0.92
C PRO A 90 -3.71 13.12 -0.80
N CYS A 91 -3.15 12.58 -1.89
CA CYS A 91 -1.79 12.07 -1.92
C CYS A 91 -0.77 13.20 -1.71
N ILE A 92 -1.00 14.35 -2.36
CA ILE A 92 -0.16 15.54 -2.21
C ILE A 92 -0.19 16.07 -0.77
N ARG A 93 -1.33 15.97 -0.07
CA ARG A 93 -1.46 16.37 1.34
C ARG A 93 -0.80 15.38 2.30
N SER A 94 -0.79 14.08 2.01
CA SER A 94 -0.11 13.08 2.85
C SER A 94 1.42 13.08 2.69
N MET A 95 1.93 13.58 1.56
CA MET A 95 3.35 13.50 1.21
C MET A 95 4.32 14.16 2.22
N PRO A 96 4.03 15.34 2.82
CA PRO A 96 4.88 15.91 3.86
C PRO A 96 5.03 14.99 5.07
N ASN A 97 3.95 14.33 5.49
CA ASN A 97 3.99 13.36 6.59
C ASN A 97 4.75 12.09 6.18
N LEU A 98 4.60 11.64 4.93
CA LEU A 98 5.36 10.50 4.42
C LEU A 98 6.85 10.79 4.40
N LYS A 99 7.25 12.03 4.08
CA LYS A 99 8.65 12.48 4.17
C LYS A 99 9.18 12.44 5.60
N LEU A 100 8.41 12.95 6.57
CA LEU A 100 8.77 12.85 8.00
C LEU A 100 8.86 11.39 8.48
N LEU A 101 8.04 10.49 7.93
CA LEU A 101 8.16 9.06 8.18
C LEU A 101 9.42 8.48 7.54
N ALA A 102 9.73 8.86 6.29
CA ALA A 102 10.92 8.42 5.56
C ALA A 102 12.23 8.75 6.32
N ASP A 103 12.27 9.91 6.98
CA ASP A 103 13.43 10.33 7.79
C ASP A 103 13.56 9.52 9.10
N ARG A 104 12.45 8.93 9.59
CA ARG A 104 12.40 8.19 10.86
C ARG A 104 12.48 6.68 10.70
N VAL A 105 12.23 6.12 9.52
CA VAL A 105 12.37 4.66 9.33
C VAL A 105 13.84 4.24 9.37
N GLU A 106 14.10 3.03 9.85
CA GLU A 106 15.43 2.44 9.81
C GLU A 106 15.81 2.13 8.35
N ALA A 107 16.57 3.03 7.71
CA ALA A 107 16.89 2.96 6.29
C ALA A 107 17.59 1.65 5.87
N GLY A 108 18.25 0.96 6.81
CA GLY A 108 18.85 -0.36 6.60
C GLY A 108 17.83 -1.49 6.46
N LYS A 109 16.62 -1.32 6.99
CA LYS A 109 15.57 -2.36 7.02
C LYS A 109 14.32 -2.01 6.23
N VAL A 110 13.97 -0.72 6.13
CA VAL A 110 12.74 -0.28 5.46
C VAL A 110 13.09 0.46 4.17
N LYS A 111 12.48 0.06 3.06
CA LYS A 111 12.57 0.75 1.77
C LYS A 111 11.22 1.34 1.42
N LEU A 112 11.15 2.67 1.32
CA LEU A 112 10.00 3.34 0.72
C LEU A 112 10.11 3.26 -0.81
N VAL A 113 9.00 2.90 -1.44
CA VAL A 113 8.86 2.93 -2.90
C VAL A 113 7.51 3.54 -3.23
N GLY A 114 7.49 4.69 -3.89
CA GLY A 114 6.25 5.22 -4.44
C GLY A 114 5.90 4.51 -5.74
N VAL A 115 4.61 4.34 -5.98
CA VAL A 115 4.03 3.86 -7.23
C VAL A 115 3.25 5.04 -7.80
N ASP A 116 3.91 5.77 -8.70
CA ASP A 116 3.35 6.94 -9.40
C ASP A 116 2.42 6.46 -10.50
N TYR A 117 1.11 6.61 -10.30
CA TYR A 117 0.09 6.23 -11.26
C TYR A 117 -0.51 7.47 -11.94
N GLU A 118 -0.35 7.55 -13.25
CA GLU A 118 -0.70 8.72 -14.05
C GLU A 118 -1.66 8.36 -15.19
N TYR A 119 -2.70 9.18 -15.37
CA TYR A 119 -3.71 8.99 -16.43
C TYR A 119 -3.37 9.71 -17.73
N SER A 120 -2.48 10.71 -17.68
CA SER A 120 -2.15 11.57 -18.84
C SER A 120 -0.71 11.37 -19.27
N SER A 121 -0.43 11.53 -20.57
CA SER A 121 0.93 11.42 -21.12
C SER A 121 1.93 12.39 -20.47
N ASN A 122 1.45 13.53 -19.95
CA ASN A 122 2.26 14.53 -19.26
C ASN A 122 2.35 14.29 -17.74
N GLY A 123 1.60 13.32 -17.21
CA GLY A 123 1.51 13.08 -15.77
C GLY A 123 2.86 12.74 -15.13
N GLN A 124 3.67 11.89 -15.79
CA GLN A 124 5.00 11.54 -15.30
C GLN A 124 5.94 12.76 -15.20
N GLN A 125 5.77 13.76 -16.08
CA GLN A 125 6.54 15.00 -15.99
C GLN A 125 6.09 15.81 -14.76
N SER A 126 4.77 15.96 -14.55
CA SER A 126 4.21 16.60 -13.36
C SER A 126 4.67 15.92 -12.06
N ALA A 127 4.71 14.59 -12.05
CA ALA A 127 5.20 13.81 -10.92
C ALA A 127 6.69 14.08 -10.65
N LYS A 128 7.55 14.07 -11.68
CA LYS A 128 8.99 14.39 -11.56
C LYS A 128 9.23 15.81 -11.02
N GLU A 129 8.49 16.78 -11.52
CA GLU A 129 8.56 18.18 -11.05
C GLU A 129 8.16 18.29 -9.58
N TYR A 130 7.08 17.62 -9.19
CA TYR A 130 6.63 17.58 -7.81
C TYR A 130 7.69 16.95 -6.89
N LEU A 131 8.26 15.80 -7.27
CA LEU A 131 9.29 15.11 -6.51
C LEU A 131 10.54 16.00 -6.32
N THR A 132 10.97 16.67 -7.40
CA THR A 132 12.13 17.57 -7.39
C THR A 132 11.87 18.77 -6.48
N LYS A 133 10.74 19.45 -6.65
CA LYS A 133 10.36 20.64 -5.88
C LYS A 133 10.29 20.34 -4.37
N ASN A 134 9.80 19.17 -4.00
CA ASN A 134 9.59 18.79 -2.60
C ASN A 134 10.76 17.99 -2.00
N LYS A 135 11.83 17.78 -2.77
CA LYS A 135 13.03 17.02 -2.38
C LYS A 135 12.67 15.60 -1.89
N ILE A 136 11.87 14.91 -2.67
CA ILE A 136 11.49 13.51 -2.44
C ILE A 136 12.48 12.63 -3.21
N ASN A 137 13.18 11.75 -2.49
CA ASN A 137 14.35 11.05 -3.01
C ASN A 137 14.26 9.51 -2.92
N TRP A 138 13.20 8.95 -2.33
CA TRP A 138 13.00 7.50 -2.36
C TRP A 138 12.59 7.04 -3.76
N ARG A 139 12.70 5.72 -4.00
CA ARG A 139 12.47 5.14 -5.33
C ARG A 139 11.01 5.32 -5.75
N GLN A 140 10.79 5.54 -7.03
CA GLN A 140 9.46 5.78 -7.61
C GLN A 140 9.29 4.88 -8.82
N VAL A 141 8.30 3.99 -8.80
CA VAL A 141 7.88 3.20 -9.96
C VAL A 141 6.94 4.05 -10.80
N ALA A 142 7.16 4.08 -12.10
CA ALA A 142 6.35 4.83 -13.04
C ALA A 142 5.27 3.94 -13.68
N GLU A 143 4.00 4.28 -13.47
CA GLU A 143 2.83 3.64 -14.07
C GLU A 143 2.04 4.70 -14.86
N LEU A 144 2.21 4.71 -16.18
CA LEU A 144 1.42 5.56 -17.07
C LEU A 144 0.37 4.69 -17.75
N SER A 145 -0.91 4.91 -17.42
CA SER A 145 -1.98 4.26 -18.15
C SER A 145 -3.32 4.99 -18.06
N THR A 146 -3.99 5.12 -19.21
CA THR A 146 -5.38 5.57 -19.30
C THR A 146 -6.37 4.52 -18.79
N ALA A 147 -5.93 3.27 -18.63
CA ALA A 147 -6.71 2.18 -18.03
C ALA A 147 -5.81 1.21 -17.25
N GLN A 148 -6.23 0.81 -16.05
CA GLN A 148 -5.50 -0.19 -15.27
C GLN A 148 -5.43 -1.51 -16.05
N THR A 149 -4.21 -1.94 -16.42
CA THR A 149 -4.00 -3.23 -17.10
C THR A 149 -3.76 -4.32 -16.07
N ASP A 150 -3.98 -5.58 -16.41
CA ASP A 150 -3.67 -6.72 -15.53
C ASP A 150 -2.19 -6.78 -15.08
N LYS A 151 -1.31 -6.04 -15.76
CA LYS A 151 0.12 -5.97 -15.47
C LYS A 151 0.50 -4.82 -14.53
N SER A 152 -0.34 -3.80 -14.39
CA SER A 152 -0.01 -2.62 -13.59
C SER A 152 0.07 -2.97 -12.11
N PHE A 153 0.93 -2.24 -11.39
CA PHE A 153 1.05 -2.40 -9.94
C PHE A 153 -0.30 -2.24 -9.22
N PRO A 154 -1.14 -1.22 -9.53
CA PRO A 154 -2.44 -1.08 -8.89
C PRO A 154 -3.36 -2.29 -9.08
N THR A 155 -3.49 -2.83 -10.29
CA THR A 155 -4.35 -4.00 -10.53
C THR A 155 -3.86 -5.21 -9.74
N ARG A 156 -2.56 -5.49 -9.82
CA ARG A 156 -1.94 -6.66 -9.19
C ARG A 156 -1.90 -6.59 -7.67
N MET A 157 -1.98 -5.38 -7.14
CA MET A 157 -2.09 -5.12 -5.72
C MET A 157 -3.51 -4.74 -5.32
N SER A 158 -4.52 -4.93 -6.17
CA SER A 158 -5.93 -4.59 -5.86
C SER A 158 -6.11 -3.16 -5.30
N VAL A 159 -5.36 -2.18 -5.81
CA VAL A 159 -5.45 -0.77 -5.42
C VAL A 159 -6.43 -0.06 -6.35
N LYS A 160 -7.51 0.48 -5.77
CA LYS A 160 -8.55 1.23 -6.49
C LYS A 160 -8.67 2.69 -6.04
N ASN A 161 -8.07 3.02 -4.90
CA ASN A 161 -8.18 4.33 -4.25
C ASN A 161 -6.79 4.87 -3.96
N TYR A 162 -6.66 6.19 -3.97
CA TYR A 162 -5.39 6.89 -3.77
C TYR A 162 -5.56 7.98 -2.69
N PRO A 163 -4.61 8.12 -1.74
CA PRO A 163 -3.44 7.27 -1.58
C PRO A 163 -3.83 5.88 -1.02
N THR A 164 -3.01 4.89 -1.33
CA THR A 164 -3.02 3.60 -0.63
C THR A 164 -1.60 3.28 -0.20
N PHE A 165 -1.41 2.94 1.07
CA PHE A 165 -0.14 2.50 1.63
C PHE A 165 -0.16 1.00 1.87
N ILE A 166 0.91 0.30 1.51
CA ILE A 166 1.03 -1.14 1.73
C ILE A 166 2.39 -1.45 2.32
N LEU A 167 2.42 -2.03 3.52
CA LEU A 167 3.64 -2.52 4.15
C LEU A 167 3.82 -4.01 3.86
N ILE A 168 4.99 -4.36 3.35
CA ILE A 168 5.37 -5.72 2.97
C ILE A 168 6.56 -6.14 3.82
N ASN A 169 6.52 -7.33 4.39
CA ASN A 169 7.61 -7.89 5.20
C ASN A 169 8.70 -8.57 4.32
N PRO A 170 9.85 -8.96 4.89
CA PRO A 170 10.92 -9.65 4.15
C PRO A 170 10.52 -10.97 3.50
N ASP A 171 9.49 -11.67 4.01
CA ASP A 171 8.95 -12.90 3.39
C ASP A 171 8.09 -12.61 2.14
N GLY A 172 7.94 -11.33 1.79
CA GLY A 172 7.10 -10.86 0.71
C GLY A 172 5.62 -10.86 1.05
N LYS A 173 5.23 -10.95 2.33
CA LYS A 173 3.83 -10.89 2.75
C LYS A 173 3.39 -9.46 3.04
N ILE A 174 2.17 -9.12 2.66
CA ILE A 174 1.56 -7.84 3.03
C ILE A 174 1.13 -7.91 4.49
N ILE A 175 1.66 -7.03 5.34
CA ILE A 175 1.38 -7.01 6.78
C ILE A 175 0.60 -5.78 7.23
N ALA A 176 0.46 -4.77 6.36
CA ALA A 176 -0.48 -3.68 6.55
C ALA A 176 -0.94 -3.12 5.21
N ARG A 177 -2.19 -2.66 5.15
CA ARG A 177 -2.78 -1.94 4.01
C ARG A 177 -3.65 -0.84 4.57
N GLU A 178 -3.44 0.37 4.11
CA GLU A 178 -4.19 1.54 4.56
C GLU A 178 -4.58 2.43 3.40
N ILE A 179 -5.80 2.96 3.42
CA ILE A 179 -6.36 3.77 2.34
C ILE A 179 -6.67 5.17 2.88
N GLY A 180 -6.42 6.19 2.06
CA GLY A 180 -6.72 7.57 2.38
C GLY A 180 -5.60 8.28 3.14
N GLU A 181 -5.76 9.59 3.29
CA GLU A 181 -4.77 10.51 3.87
C GLU A 181 -4.33 10.08 5.28
N ASP A 182 -5.30 9.75 6.15
CA ASP A 182 -5.04 9.31 7.53
C ASP A 182 -4.47 7.89 7.62
N GLY A 183 -4.46 7.13 6.52
CA GLY A 183 -3.93 5.78 6.47
C GLY A 183 -2.45 5.70 6.85
N LEU A 184 -1.69 6.76 6.58
CA LEU A 184 -0.28 6.84 6.90
C LEU A 184 0.00 6.75 8.40
N LEU A 185 -0.86 7.34 9.25
CA LEU A 185 -0.72 7.27 10.71
C LEU A 185 -0.81 5.82 11.21
N ARG A 186 -1.66 5.01 10.57
CA ARG A 186 -1.79 3.59 10.90
C ARG A 186 -0.57 2.79 10.44
N ILE A 187 0.05 3.08 9.29
CA ILE A 187 1.32 2.41 8.95
C ILE A 187 2.45 2.83 9.90
N GLU A 188 2.51 4.09 10.31
CA GLU A 188 3.50 4.54 11.31
C GLU A 188 3.35 3.77 12.62
N SER A 189 2.12 3.58 13.10
CA SER A 189 1.84 2.75 14.27
C SER A 189 2.34 1.31 14.10
N GLN A 190 2.14 0.70 12.93
CA GLN A 190 2.64 -0.65 12.63
C GLN A 190 4.17 -0.72 12.60
N LEU A 191 4.82 0.25 11.95
CA LEU A 191 6.29 0.35 11.92
C LEU A 191 6.86 0.50 13.33
N ASN A 192 6.22 1.30 14.18
CA ASN A 192 6.61 1.46 15.58
C ASN A 192 6.48 0.15 16.37
N LYS A 193 5.37 -0.58 16.23
CA LYS A 193 5.17 -1.89 16.86
C LYS A 193 6.23 -2.92 16.45
N LEU A 194 6.70 -2.84 15.21
CA LEU A 194 7.76 -3.69 14.67
C LEU A 194 9.17 -3.22 15.05
N GLY A 195 9.32 -2.09 15.75
CA GLY A 195 10.61 -1.51 16.10
C GLY A 195 11.41 -1.02 14.89
N LEU A 196 10.73 -0.59 13.82
CA LEU A 196 11.33 -0.16 12.55
C LEU A 196 11.46 1.36 12.41
N LEU A 197 11.11 2.10 13.48
CA LEU A 197 11.36 3.53 13.58
C LEU A 197 12.59 3.76 14.45
N ASN A 198 13.46 4.66 14.02
CA ASN A 198 14.58 5.14 14.82
C ASN A 198 14.03 5.83 16.07
N LYS A 199 14.62 5.56 17.23
CA LYS A 199 14.34 6.33 18.44
C LYS A 199 14.85 7.75 18.21
N LEU A 200 13.98 8.74 18.45
CA LEU A 200 14.35 10.15 18.51
C LEU A 200 15.34 10.38 19.67
#